data_AF-A0A957BUG9-F1
#
_entry.id   AF-A0A957BUG9-F1
#
_cell.length_a   1.000
_cell.length_b   1.000
_cell.length_c   1.000
_cell.angle_alpha   90.00
_cell.angle_beta   90.00
_cell.angle_gamma   90.00
#
_symmetry.space_group_name_H-M   'P 1'
#
loop_
_entity.id
_entity.type
_entity.pdbx_description
1 polymer ?
#
loop_
_entity_poly.entity_id
_entity_poly.type
_entity_poly.pdbx_seq_one_letter_code
_entity_poly.pdbx_strand_id
1 'polypeptide(L)'
;LGKDTFWAVPLAVILGVPLYSNAAGIIPVVSVLMDKGVALGTVLAFMMSVVALSLPELIILRRVMKPRLIAAFIVVVACGIVLTGYLFNLVI
;
A
#
# COMPACT_ATOMS: atom_id res chain seq x y z
N LEU A 1 4.41 13.05 2.34
CA LEU A 1 5.18 11.82 2.64
C LEU A 1 6.65 12.20 2.56
N GLY A 2 7.20 12.84 3.60
CA GLY A 2 8.56 13.37 3.58
C GLY A 2 9.56 12.36 4.17
N LYS A 3 10.84 12.55 3.83
CA LYS A 3 12.00 11.81 4.39
C LYS A 3 11.91 11.81 5.93
N ASP A 4 11.99 10.62 6.53
CA ASP A 4 12.00 10.36 7.98
C ASP A 4 10.70 10.64 8.78
N THR A 5 9.53 10.43 8.18
CA THR A 5 8.27 10.36 8.96
C THR A 5 7.78 8.93 9.10
N PHE A 6 7.73 8.41 10.32
CA PHE A 6 7.18 7.08 10.60
C PHE A 6 5.73 6.92 10.08
N TRP A 7 4.92 7.98 10.11
CA TRP A 7 3.56 7.97 9.54
C TRP A 7 3.48 7.82 8.02
N ALA A 8 4.58 7.95 7.28
CA ALA A 8 4.55 7.94 5.82
C ALA A 8 4.09 6.58 5.26
N VAL A 9 4.51 5.47 5.87
CA VAL A 9 4.18 4.11 5.41
C VAL A 9 2.68 3.78 5.63
N PRO A 10 2.09 3.96 6.82
CA PRO A 10 0.65 3.75 7.00
C PRO A 10 -0.22 4.66 6.11
N LEU A 11 0.19 5.93 5.93
CA LEU A 11 -0.54 6.88 5.10
C LEU A 11 -0.50 6.49 3.62
N ALA A 12 0.65 6.01 3.14
CA ALA A 12 0.81 5.44 1.80
C ALA A 12 -0.14 4.25 1.59
N VAL A 13 -0.25 3.35 2.55
CA VAL A 13 -1.20 2.22 2.47
C VAL A 13 -2.64 2.73 2.36
N ILE A 14 -3.08 3.62 3.25
CA ILE A 14 -4.45 4.15 3.24
C ILE A 14 -4.78 4.86 1.93
N LEU A 15 -3.83 5.64 1.38
CA LEU A 15 -4.01 6.33 0.10
C LEU A 15 -3.96 5.38 -1.10
N GLY A 16 -3.28 4.24 -0.97
CA GLY A 16 -3.19 3.22 -2.02
C GLY A 16 -4.47 2.41 -2.20
N VAL A 17 -5.12 2.02 -1.09
CA VAL A 17 -6.37 1.22 -1.08
C VAL A 17 -7.46 1.70 -2.08
N PRO A 18 -7.82 3.00 -2.15
CA PRO A 18 -8.88 3.47 -3.06
C PRO A 18 -8.43 3.59 -4.52
N LEU A 19 -7.13 3.61 -4.80
CA LEU A 19 -6.63 3.61 -6.17
C LEU A 19 -6.80 2.20 -6.75
N TYR A 20 -7.93 1.94 -7.40
CA TYR A 20 -8.06 0.76 -8.25
C TYR A 20 -7.24 0.96 -9.52
N SER A 21 -5.94 0.69 -9.44
CA SER A 21 -5.04 0.76 -10.57
C SER A 21 -4.13 -0.45 -10.59
N ASN A 22 -3.71 -0.86 -11.77
CA ASN A 22 -2.73 -1.93 -11.89
C ASN A 22 -1.32 -1.40 -11.57
N ALA A 23 -0.39 -2.31 -11.25
CA ALA A 23 1.00 -1.95 -10.91
C ALA A 23 1.70 -1.07 -11.96
N ALA A 24 1.51 -1.36 -13.25
CA ALA A 24 2.06 -0.57 -14.36
C ALA A 24 1.43 0.83 -14.47
N GLY A 25 0.15 0.97 -14.16
CA GLY A 25 -0.55 2.26 -14.16
C GLY A 25 -0.09 3.23 -13.07
N ILE A 26 0.58 2.71 -12.03
CA ILE A 26 1.09 3.52 -10.91
C ILE A 26 2.57 3.90 -11.04
N ILE A 27 3.30 3.30 -11.99
CA ILE A 27 4.72 3.61 -12.24
C ILE A 27 4.97 5.13 -12.38
N PRO A 28 4.18 5.92 -13.15
CA PRO A 28 4.41 7.36 -13.27
C PRO A 28 4.17 8.13 -11.96
N VAL A 29 3.22 7.68 -11.14
CA VAL A 29 2.93 8.30 -9.83
C VAL A 29 4.10 8.06 -8.88
N VAL A 30 4.59 6.83 -8.89
CA VAL A 30 5.73 6.37 -8.09
C VAL A 30 7.02 7.10 -8.48
N SER A 31 7.30 7.26 -9.77
CA SER A 31 8.48 7.99 -10.22
C SER A 31 8.44 9.44 -9.73
N VAL A 32 7.27 10.11 -9.82
CA VAL A 32 7.11 11.48 -9.31
C VAL A 32 7.24 11.54 -7.79
N LEU A 33 6.77 10.53 -7.05
CA LEU A 33 6.96 10.47 -5.59
C LEU A 33 8.43 10.28 -5.22
N MET A 34 9.15 9.42 -5.93
CA MET A 34 10.59 9.24 -5.74
C MET A 34 11.37 10.53 -6.06
N ASP A 35 11.03 11.21 -7.16
CA ASP A 35 11.64 12.50 -7.54
C ASP A 35 11.38 13.59 -6.48
N LYS A 36 10.25 13.52 -5.79
CA LYS A 36 9.91 14.39 -4.65
C LYS A 36 10.60 14.00 -3.33
N GLY A 37 11.50 13.03 -3.36
CA GLY A 37 12.28 12.61 -2.19
C GLY A 37 11.51 11.74 -1.20
N VAL A 38 10.42 11.09 -1.62
CA VAL A 38 9.74 10.07 -0.80
C VAL A 38 10.63 8.84 -0.71
N ALA A 39 10.77 8.27 0.49
CA ALA A 39 11.58 7.08 0.70
C ALA A 39 11.09 5.88 -0.10
N LEU A 40 12.03 5.11 -0.66
CA LEU A 40 11.77 3.93 -1.49
C LEU A 40 10.81 2.94 -0.82
N GLY A 41 11.03 2.59 0.45
CA GLY A 41 10.16 1.68 1.19
C GLY A 41 8.71 2.18 1.32
N THR A 42 8.51 3.49 1.44
CA THR A 42 7.18 4.11 1.50
C THR A 42 6.48 4.04 0.15
N VAL A 43 7.22 4.27 -0.93
CA VAL A 43 6.72 4.19 -2.32
C VAL A 43 6.36 2.75 -2.69
N LEU A 44 7.16 1.78 -2.28
CA LEU A 44 6.87 0.35 -2.46
C LEU A 44 5.62 -0.06 -1.67
N ALA A 45 5.50 0.38 -0.42
CA ALA A 45 4.31 0.13 0.39
C ALA A 45 3.04 0.71 -0.24
N PHE A 46 3.13 1.91 -0.84
CA PHE A 46 2.04 2.49 -1.63
C PHE A 46 1.63 1.57 -2.78
N MET A 47 2.57 1.15 -3.62
CA MET A 47 2.29 0.26 -4.76
C MET A 47 1.67 -1.07 -4.33
N MET A 48 2.23 -1.71 -3.30
CA MET A 48 1.73 -2.98 -2.78
C MET A 48 0.30 -2.84 -2.26
N SER A 49 -0.01 -1.75 -1.56
CA SER A 49 -1.37 -1.50 -1.06
C SER A 49 -2.39 -1.29 -2.16
N VAL A 50 -2.02 -0.58 -3.23
CA VAL A 50 -2.91 -0.39 -4.39
C VAL A 50 -3.25 -1.74 -5.00
N VAL A 51 -2.26 -2.60 -5.19
CA VAL A 51 -2.45 -3.88 -5.86
C VAL A 51 -3.20 -4.87 -4.98
N ALA A 52 -2.88 -4.95 -3.68
CA ALA A 52 -3.36 -6.02 -2.80
C ALA A 52 -4.66 -5.73 -2.04
N LEU A 53 -5.04 -4.45 -1.89
CA LEU A 53 -6.18 -4.01 -1.09
C LEU A 53 -7.20 -3.21 -1.92
N SER A 54 -7.19 -3.38 -3.23
CA SER A 54 -8.02 -2.57 -4.13
C SER A 54 -9.52 -2.71 -3.86
N LEU A 55 -10.28 -1.63 -4.05
CA LEU A 55 -11.73 -1.61 -3.87
C LEU A 55 -12.49 -2.77 -4.56
N PRO A 56 -12.30 -3.07 -5.85
CA PRO A 56 -13.03 -4.16 -6.50
C PRO A 56 -12.60 -5.53 -6.01
N GLU A 57 -11.36 -5.71 -5.56
CA GLU A 57 -10.93 -6.96 -4.93
C GLU A 57 -11.68 -7.19 -3.62
N LEU A 58 -11.87 -6.15 -2.80
CA LEU A 58 -12.71 -6.22 -1.61
C LEU A 58 -14.19 -6.51 -1.94
N ILE A 59 -14.70 -5.95 -3.05
CA ILE A 59 -16.06 -6.24 -3.54
C ILE A 59 -16.19 -7.71 -3.98
N ILE A 60 -15.20 -8.24 -4.68
CA ILE A 60 -15.15 -9.65 -5.12
C ILE A 60 -15.04 -10.57 -3.90
N LEU A 61 -14.13 -10.29 -2.98
CA LEU A 61 -13.95 -11.02 -1.72
C LEU A 61 -15.25 -11.04 -0.91
N ARG A 62 -16.04 -9.97 -0.92
CA ARG A 62 -17.35 -9.91 -0.25
C ARG A 62 -18.39 -10.87 -0.81
N ARG A 63 -18.25 -11.33 -2.05
CA ARG A 63 -19.15 -12.34 -2.64
C ARG A 63 -18.81 -13.77 -2.19
N VAL A 64 -17.56 -14.03 -1.78
CA VAL A 64 -17.08 -15.38 -1.41
C VAL A 64 -16.75 -15.53 0.08
N MET A 65 -16.46 -14.43 0.79
CA MET A 65 -16.02 -14.45 2.18
C MET A 65 -16.96 -13.66 3.10
N LYS A 66 -17.08 -14.11 4.35
CA LYS A 66 -17.79 -13.36 5.40
C LYS A 66 -17.06 -12.05 5.69
N PRO A 67 -17.76 -10.96 6.02
CA PRO A 67 -17.14 -9.65 6.28
C PRO A 67 -16.08 -9.69 7.39
N ARG A 68 -16.22 -10.58 8.38
CA ARG A 68 -15.21 -10.81 9.43
C ARG A 68 -13.88 -11.34 8.88
N LEU A 69 -13.92 -12.20 7.87
CA LEU A 69 -12.72 -12.75 7.24
C LEU A 69 -12.03 -11.72 6.32
N ILE A 70 -12.81 -10.85 5.69
CA ILE A 70 -12.29 -9.74 4.88
C ILE A 70 -11.55 -8.73 5.78
N ALA A 71 -12.12 -8.41 6.94
CA ALA A 71 -11.45 -7.57 7.92
C ALA A 71 -10.11 -8.19 8.36
N ALA A 72 -10.06 -9.50 8.64
CA ALA A 72 -8.83 -10.19 8.97
C ALA A 72 -7.81 -10.15 7.81
N PHE A 73 -8.25 -10.39 6.57
CA PHE A 73 -7.41 -10.30 5.38
C PHE A 73 -6.78 -8.91 5.25
N ILE A 74 -7.60 -7.84 5.32
CA ILE A 74 -7.12 -6.46 5.23
C ILE A 74 -6.06 -6.18 6.31
N VAL A 75 -6.32 -6.58 7.55
CA VAL A 75 -5.40 -6.33 8.67
C VAL A 75 -4.07 -7.05 8.48
N VAL A 76 -4.11 -8.34 8.12
CA VAL A 76 -2.89 -9.14 7.93
C VAL A 76 -2.07 -8.62 6.76
N VAL A 77 -2.71 -8.34 5.63
CA VAL A 77 -2.05 -7.80 4.43
C VAL A 77 -1.49 -6.40 4.70
N ALA A 78 -2.28 -5.50 5.29
CA ALA A 78 -1.83 -4.16 5.64
C ALA A 78 -0.65 -4.19 6.62
N CYS A 79 -0.68 -5.06 7.64
CA CYS A 79 0.47 -5.25 8.54
C CYS A 79 1.71 -5.72 7.77
N GLY A 80 1.57 -6.71 6.88
CA GLY A 80 2.68 -7.19 6.05
C GLY A 80 3.29 -6.08 5.18
N ILE A 81 2.45 -5.26 4.54
CA ILE A 81 2.89 -4.14 3.72
C ILE A 81 3.61 -3.08 4.56
N VAL A 82 3.06 -2.72 5.72
CA VAL A 82 3.67 -1.72 6.61
C VAL A 82 5.02 -2.21 7.15
N LEU A 83 5.09 -3.46 7.62
CA LEU A 83 6.33 -4.06 8.09
C LEU A 83 7.39 -4.09 6.99
N THR A 84 7.00 -4.53 5.79
CA THR A 84 7.91 -4.58 4.63
C THR A 84 8.36 -3.19 4.24
N GLY A 85 7.46 -2.21 4.18
CA GLY A 85 7.79 -0.81 3.85
C GLY A 85 8.78 -0.19 4.83
N TYR A 86 8.61 -0.43 6.13
CA TYR A 86 9.60 0.00 7.13
C TYR A 86 10.92 -0.74 6.99
N LEU A 87 10.88 -2.06 6.76
CA LEU A 87 12.09 -2.86 6.60
C LEU A 87 12.92 -2.35 5.42
N PHE A 88 12.28 -2.05 4.28
CA PHE A 88 12.95 -1.43 3.13
C PHE A 88 13.50 -0.03 3.44
N ASN A 89 12.77 0.79 4.21
CA ASN A 89 13.23 2.12 4.62
C ASN A 89 14.37 2.10 5.64
N LEU A 90 14.54 0.99 6.37
CA LEU A 90 15.64 0.81 7.34
C LEU A 90 16.89 0.23 6.66
N VAL A 91 16.72 -0.56 5.61
CA VAL A 91 17.83 -1.23 4.90
C VAL A 91 18.41 -0.36 3.79
N ILE A 92 17.58 0.46 3.12
CA ILE A 92 17.92 1.30 1.96
C ILE A 92 17.67 2.76 2.29
#